data_AF-T0MCE4-F1
#
_entry.id   AF-T0MCE4-F1
#
_cell.length_a   1.000
_cell.length_b   1.000
_cell.length_c   1.000
_cell.angle_alpha   90.00
_cell.angle_beta   90.00
_cell.angle_gamma   90.00
#
_symmetry.space_group_name_H-M   'P 1'
#
loop_
_entity.id
_entity.type
_entity.pdbx_description
1 polymer ?
#
loop_
_entity_poly.entity_id
_entity_poly.type
_entity_poly.pdbx_seq_one_letter_code
_entity_poly.pdbx_strand_id
1 'polypeptide(L)'
;MSLIVRTLIRLSDHEMQNEDASKVYINVPKKVLEMYTIKVGCLLNGDIEQIKKFIDENENLSPQIRTGPKDYSQIIGSKVKMIFYGGQAEEDHDYLFFPKQIAIKLTSYAVFPNDYIIKMRFDTISCGWKRTKLYSETSVNFDDTEQYYD
;
A
#
# COMPACT_ATOMS: atom_id res chain seq x y z
N MET A 1 4.50 -10.64 -15.04
CA MET A 1 5.34 -9.43 -15.05
C MET A 1 4.54 -8.33 -14.39
N SER A 2 4.88 -8.04 -13.14
CA SER A 2 4.11 -7.18 -12.24
C SER A 2 5.01 -6.72 -11.10
N LEU A 3 4.72 -5.56 -10.52
CA LEU A 3 5.29 -5.17 -9.23
C LEU A 3 4.40 -5.72 -8.12
N ILE A 4 4.91 -6.65 -7.33
CA ILE A 4 4.22 -7.19 -6.15
C ILE A 4 4.73 -6.42 -4.93
N VAL A 5 3.83 -5.80 -4.18
CA VAL A 5 4.16 -5.10 -2.94
C VAL A 5 3.37 -5.73 -1.81
N ARG A 6 4.08 -6.20 -0.79
CA ARG A 6 3.52 -6.66 0.47
C ARG A 6 4.00 -5.75 1.58
N THR A 7 3.10 -5.07 2.27
CA THR A 7 3.48 -4.06 3.26
C THR A 7 2.34 -3.74 4.24
N LEU A 8 2.68 -3.13 5.37
CA LEU A 8 1.71 -2.61 6.32
C LEU A 8 0.93 -1.42 5.73
N ILE A 9 -0.37 -1.38 6.04
CA ILE A 9 -1.22 -0.22 5.75
C ILE A 9 -0.92 0.87 6.79
N ARG A 10 -0.70 2.11 6.37
CA ARG A 10 -0.38 3.24 7.25
C ARG A 10 -1.41 4.36 7.10
N LEU A 11 -1.45 5.26 8.09
CA LEU A 11 -2.26 6.47 8.08
C LEU A 11 -1.35 7.69 8.07
N SER A 12 -1.55 8.59 7.12
CA SER A 12 -0.76 9.81 7.01
C SER A 12 -1.41 10.93 7.81
N ASP A 13 -0.58 11.66 8.57
CA ASP A 13 -0.99 12.91 9.20
C ASP A 13 -0.92 14.10 8.24
N HIS A 14 -0.35 13.93 7.04
CA HIS A 14 -0.24 14.98 6.05
C HIS A 14 -1.56 15.28 5.36
N GLU A 15 -1.83 16.56 5.11
CA GLU A 15 -2.92 16.98 4.24
C GLU A 15 -2.55 16.70 2.78
N MET A 16 -3.34 15.84 2.13
CA MET A 16 -3.18 15.54 0.70
C MET A 16 -3.76 16.67 -0.13
N GLN A 17 -2.96 17.25 -1.03
CA GLN A 17 -3.44 18.26 -1.98
C GLN A 17 -4.37 17.68 -3.06
N ASN A 18 -4.40 16.35 -3.21
CA ASN A 18 -5.26 15.66 -4.17
C ASN A 18 -6.50 15.11 -3.46
N GLU A 19 -7.67 15.63 -3.82
CA GLU A 19 -8.97 15.30 -3.21
C GLU A 19 -9.37 13.82 -3.40
N ASP A 20 -8.83 13.15 -4.41
CA ASP A 20 -9.08 11.74 -4.69
C ASP A 20 -8.19 10.79 -3.86
N ALA A 21 -7.11 11.30 -3.29
CA ALA A 21 -6.22 10.55 -2.41
C ALA A 21 -6.80 10.47 -0.99
N SER A 22 -6.84 9.27 -0.43
CA SER A 22 -7.14 9.08 0.99
C SER A 22 -5.90 9.38 1.85
N LYS A 23 -6.08 9.49 3.18
CA LYS A 23 -4.96 9.49 4.13
C LYS A 23 -4.32 8.10 4.32
N VAL A 24 -4.93 7.05 3.78
CA VAL A 24 -4.43 5.68 3.90
C VAL A 24 -3.40 5.44 2.81
N TYR A 25 -2.23 4.95 3.20
CA TYR A 25 -1.11 4.74 2.28
C TYR A 25 -0.34 3.47 2.61
N ILE A 26 0.59 3.14 1.72
CA ILE A 26 1.63 2.14 1.94
C ILE A 26 3.00 2.72 1.61
N ASN A 27 4.04 2.16 2.22
CA ASN A 27 5.42 2.44 1.86
C ASN A 27 5.87 1.56 0.70
N VAL A 28 6.66 2.14 -0.20
CA VAL A 28 7.39 1.42 -1.24
C VAL A 28 8.83 1.94 -1.28
N PRO A 29 9.84 1.07 -1.39
CA PRO A 29 11.22 1.49 -1.54
C PRO A 29 11.40 2.38 -2.77
N LYS A 30 12.03 3.54 -2.58
CA LYS A 30 12.26 4.52 -3.63
C LYS A 30 12.96 3.93 -4.86
N LYS A 31 13.99 3.11 -4.64
CA LYS A 31 14.74 2.38 -5.69
C LYS A 31 13.84 1.55 -6.62
N VAL A 32 12.75 0.98 -6.08
CA VAL A 32 11.82 0.17 -6.87
C VAL A 32 10.98 1.05 -7.78
N LEU A 33 10.50 2.19 -7.29
CA LEU A 33 9.76 3.15 -8.12
C LEU A 33 10.66 3.79 -9.18
N GLU A 34 11.93 4.07 -8.84
CA GLU A 34 12.96 4.58 -9.74
C GLU A 34 13.30 3.58 -10.86
N MET A 35 13.39 2.27 -10.56
CA MET A 35 13.61 1.22 -11.56
C MET A 35 12.56 1.25 -12.69
N TYR A 36 11.33 1.62 -12.36
CA TYR A 36 10.25 1.76 -13.33
C TYR A 36 10.07 3.21 -13.84
N THR A 37 10.97 4.13 -13.48
CA THR A 37 10.93 5.56 -13.84
C THR A 37 9.58 6.22 -13.54
N ILE A 38 8.96 5.83 -12.43
CA ILE A 38 7.65 6.35 -12.01
C ILE A 38 7.84 7.78 -11.49
N LYS A 39 6.98 8.70 -11.93
CA LYS A 39 7.01 10.11 -11.50
C LYS A 39 5.89 10.40 -10.50
N VAL A 40 6.13 11.33 -9.58
CA VAL A 40 5.11 11.83 -8.66
C VAL A 40 3.83 12.19 -9.41
N GLY A 41 2.69 11.78 -8.86
CA GLY A 41 1.36 11.93 -9.47
C GLY A 41 0.98 10.82 -10.46
N CYS A 42 1.88 9.89 -10.80
CA CYS A 42 1.51 8.72 -11.59
C CYS A 42 0.65 7.74 -10.78
N LEU A 43 -0.20 7.00 -11.50
CA LEU A 43 -1.10 6.00 -10.94
C LEU A 43 -0.54 4.60 -11.18
N LEU A 44 -0.37 3.82 -10.13
CA LEU A 44 -0.07 2.39 -10.21
C LEU A 44 -1.39 1.62 -10.20
N ASN A 45 -1.66 0.87 -11.27
CA ASN A 45 -2.91 0.14 -11.44
C ASN A 45 -2.65 -1.35 -11.24
N GLY A 46 -3.51 -1.98 -10.45
CA GLY A 46 -3.33 -3.37 -10.04
C GLY A 46 -4.56 -3.93 -9.34
N ASP A 47 -4.33 -4.97 -8.54
CA ASP A 47 -5.33 -5.60 -7.70
C ASP A 47 -4.79 -5.95 -6.30
N ILE A 48 -5.70 -6.09 -5.35
CA ILE A 48 -5.41 -6.57 -4.01
C ILE A 48 -5.42 -8.10 -4.05
N GLU A 49 -4.26 -8.74 -3.85
CA GLU A 49 -4.15 -10.20 -3.85
C GLU A 49 -4.43 -10.79 -2.47
N GLN A 50 -4.09 -10.08 -1.39
CA GLN A 50 -4.21 -10.60 -0.05
C GLN A 50 -4.30 -9.49 1.00
N ILE A 51 -5.04 -9.75 2.08
CA ILE A 51 -5.04 -8.98 3.32
C ILE A 51 -4.78 -9.95 4.46
N LYS A 52 -3.83 -9.63 5.34
CA LYS A 52 -3.52 -10.39 6.55
C LYS A 52 -3.48 -9.47 7.74
N LYS A 53 -4.01 -9.93 8.86
CA LYS A 53 -3.84 -9.23 10.13
C LYS A 53 -2.35 -9.26 10.52
N PHE A 54 -1.81 -8.10 10.87
CA PHE A 54 -0.49 -7.97 11.47
C PHE A 54 -0.61 -8.34 12.95
N ILE A 55 0.27 -9.21 13.43
CA ILE A 55 0.34 -9.61 14.83
C ILE A 55 1.74 -9.20 15.26
N ASP A 56 1.84 -8.14 16.06
CA ASP A 56 3.10 -7.78 16.71
C ASP A 56 3.35 -8.78 17.85
N GLU A 57 4.47 -9.50 17.79
CA GLU A 57 4.84 -10.49 18.80
C GLU A 57 5.23 -9.83 20.15
N ASN A 58 5.52 -8.53 20.16
CA ASN A 58 5.90 -7.77 21.36
C ASN A 58 4.72 -7.07 22.06
N GLU A 59 3.54 -6.98 21.42
CA GLU A 59 2.34 -6.47 22.09
C GLU A 59 1.71 -7.55 22.97
N ASN A 60 2.08 -7.49 24.25
CA ASN A 60 1.35 -8.12 25.34
C ASN A 60 -0.09 -7.56 25.35
N LEU A 61 -0.99 -8.22 24.62
CA LEU A 61 -2.43 -8.25 24.78
C LEU A 61 -3.06 -6.94 25.29
N SER A 62 -3.18 -5.93 24.43
CA SER A 62 -4.26 -4.96 24.59
C SER A 62 -5.51 -5.54 23.90
N PRO A 63 -6.55 -5.96 24.63
CA PRO A 63 -7.67 -6.74 24.11
C PRO A 63 -8.67 -5.90 23.31
N GLN A 64 -8.27 -4.74 22.79
CA GLN A 64 -8.99 -4.11 21.68
C GLN A 64 -8.58 -4.77 20.37
N ILE A 65 -8.68 -6.10 20.35
CA ILE A 65 -8.76 -6.87 19.12
C ILE A 65 -10.04 -6.38 18.45
N ARG A 66 -9.91 -5.35 17.62
CA ARG A 66 -10.96 -4.96 16.69
C ARG A 66 -11.23 -6.23 15.88
N THR A 67 -12.34 -6.88 16.17
CA THR A 67 -12.80 -8.10 15.50
C THR A 67 -13.19 -7.70 14.09
N GLY A 68 -12.17 -7.55 13.24
CA GLY A 68 -12.37 -7.39 11.82
C GLY A 68 -13.12 -8.61 11.27
N PRO A 69 -13.87 -8.42 10.17
CA PRO A 69 -14.47 -9.53 9.44
C PRO A 69 -13.38 -10.55 9.11
N LYS A 70 -13.68 -11.83 9.37
CA LYS A 70 -12.76 -12.94 9.08
C LYS A 70 -12.65 -13.26 7.59
N ASP A 71 -13.52 -12.65 6.78
CA ASP A 71 -13.62 -12.88 5.34
C ASP A 71 -13.39 -11.57 4.57
N TYR A 72 -12.30 -11.54 3.80
CA TYR A 72 -11.90 -10.44 2.93
C TYR A 72 -12.12 -10.76 1.44
N SER A 73 -12.84 -11.85 1.11
CA SER A 73 -13.09 -12.30 -0.26
C SER A 73 -13.70 -11.21 -1.15
N GLN A 74 -14.50 -10.31 -0.58
CA GLN A 74 -15.12 -9.20 -1.31
C GLN A 74 -14.14 -8.06 -1.64
N ILE A 75 -12.98 -8.00 -1.00
CA ILE A 75 -11.92 -7.03 -1.27
C ILE A 75 -10.82 -7.65 -2.14
N ILE A 76 -10.47 -8.92 -1.92
CA ILE A 76 -9.49 -9.64 -2.74
C ILE A 76 -9.94 -9.65 -4.21
N GLY A 77 -9.02 -9.35 -5.12
CA GLY A 77 -9.27 -9.16 -6.55
C GLY A 77 -9.85 -7.79 -6.91
N SER A 78 -10.14 -6.92 -5.94
CA SER A 78 -10.58 -5.54 -6.24
C SER A 78 -9.47 -4.78 -6.95
N LYS A 79 -9.81 -4.10 -8.04
CA LYS A 79 -8.90 -3.22 -8.75
C LYS A 79 -8.53 -2.03 -7.88
N VAL A 80 -7.23 -1.71 -7.82
CA VAL A 80 -6.69 -0.56 -7.11
C VAL A 80 -5.91 0.34 -8.08
N LYS A 81 -5.99 1.65 -7.86
CA LYS A 81 -5.22 2.68 -8.59
C LYS A 81 -4.51 3.57 -7.58
N MET A 82 -3.31 3.21 -7.16
CA MET A 82 -2.63 3.98 -6.11
C MET A 82 -1.89 5.18 -6.70
N ILE A 83 -1.97 6.32 -6.01
CA ILE A 83 -1.29 7.54 -6.43
C ILE A 83 0.09 7.57 -5.80
N PHE A 84 1.13 7.73 -6.62
CA PHE A 84 2.49 7.91 -6.14
C PHE A 84 2.75 9.35 -5.69
N TYR A 85 3.19 9.50 -4.44
CA TYR A 85 3.73 10.73 -3.88
C TYR A 85 5.16 10.50 -3.39
N GLY A 86 6.07 11.37 -3.82
CA GLY A 86 7.46 11.33 -3.38
C GLY A 86 7.57 11.79 -1.93
N GLY A 87 8.24 11.01 -1.09
CA GLY A 87 8.51 11.40 0.28
C GLY A 87 9.46 12.59 0.34
N GLN A 88 9.13 13.60 1.14
CA GLN A 88 10.03 14.74 1.40
C GLN A 88 10.89 14.54 2.67
N ALA A 89 10.61 13.51 3.49
CA ALA A 89 11.13 13.43 4.86
C ALA A 89 11.91 12.15 5.20
N GLU A 90 11.73 11.03 4.49
CA GLU A 90 12.46 9.77 4.75
C GLU A 90 13.30 9.41 3.53
N GLU A 91 14.60 9.19 3.70
CA GLU A 91 15.57 9.12 2.59
C GLU A 91 15.36 7.89 1.67
N ASP A 92 14.73 6.82 2.17
CA ASP A 92 14.67 5.52 1.50
C ASP A 92 13.28 5.05 1.04
N HIS A 93 12.21 5.75 1.46
CA HIS A 93 10.83 5.32 1.22
C HIS A 93 9.97 6.39 0.56
N ASP A 94 9.13 5.93 -0.34
CA ASP A 94 8.14 6.71 -1.06
C ASP A 94 6.73 6.17 -0.74
N TYR A 95 5.72 7.01 -0.96
CA TYR A 95 4.35 6.72 -0.53
C TYR A 95 3.44 6.41 -1.72
N LEU A 96 2.67 5.32 -1.60
CA LEU A 96 1.52 5.08 -2.47
C LEU A 96 0.24 5.26 -1.68
N PHE A 97 -0.60 6.20 -2.09
CA PHE A 97 -1.85 6.49 -1.44
C PHE A 97 -3.01 5.74 -2.08
N PHE A 98 -3.90 5.18 -1.25
CA PHE A 98 -5.14 4.58 -1.74
C PHE A 98 -6.10 5.65 -2.25
N PRO A 99 -6.88 5.37 -3.31
CA PRO A 99 -8.06 6.16 -3.64
C PRO A 99 -9.05 6.17 -2.48
N LYS A 100 -9.74 7.30 -2.29
CA LYS A 100 -10.76 7.47 -1.25
C LYS A 100 -11.80 6.34 -1.21
N GLN A 101 -12.29 5.87 -2.37
CA GLN A 101 -13.28 4.79 -2.44
C GLN A 101 -12.75 3.45 -1.93
N ILE A 102 -11.49 3.11 -2.25
CA ILE A 102 -10.86 1.87 -1.77
C ILE A 102 -10.59 1.97 -0.28
N ALA A 103 -10.13 3.13 0.21
CA ALA A 103 -9.94 3.36 1.64
C ALA A 103 -11.25 3.21 2.42
N ILE A 104 -12.36 3.77 1.94
CA ILE A 104 -13.70 3.58 2.53
C ILE A 104 -14.06 2.09 2.58
N LYS A 105 -13.81 1.36 1.48
CA LYS A 105 -14.05 -0.08 1.43
C LYS A 105 -13.20 -0.81 2.48
N LEU A 106 -11.89 -0.57 2.55
CA LEU A 106 -11.03 -1.17 3.58
C LEU A 106 -11.55 -0.90 5.00
N THR A 107 -11.92 0.35 5.29
CA THR A 107 -12.48 0.73 6.59
C THR A 107 -13.85 0.07 6.86
N SER A 108 -14.70 -0.14 5.85
CA SER A 108 -15.99 -0.84 6.03
C SER A 108 -15.82 -2.31 6.41
N TYR A 109 -14.69 -2.91 6.03
CA TYR A 109 -14.28 -4.25 6.50
C TYR A 109 -13.32 -4.17 7.70
N ALA A 110 -13.35 -3.09 8.48
CA ALA A 110 -12.55 -2.93 9.69
C ALA A 110 -11.05 -3.25 9.49
N VAL A 111 -10.53 -2.95 8.29
CA VAL A 111 -9.09 -3.00 7.98
C VAL A 111 -8.51 -1.66 8.38
N PHE A 112 -7.92 -1.62 9.57
CA PHE A 112 -7.35 -0.40 10.13
C PHE A 112 -5.87 -0.25 9.79
N PRO A 113 -5.37 0.99 9.66
CA PRO A 113 -3.94 1.25 9.58
C PRO A 113 -3.19 0.62 10.75
N ASN A 114 -1.97 0.16 10.51
CA ASN A 114 -1.06 -0.54 11.42
C ASN A 114 -1.49 -1.96 11.86
N ASP A 115 -2.76 -2.33 11.68
CA ASP A 115 -3.28 -3.64 12.08
C ASP A 115 -3.19 -4.70 10.98
N TYR A 116 -2.90 -4.30 9.73
CA TYR A 116 -3.00 -5.18 8.57
C TYR A 116 -1.87 -4.99 7.55
N ILE A 117 -1.35 -6.11 7.07
CA ILE A 117 -0.48 -6.22 5.90
C ILE A 117 -1.33 -6.51 4.67
N ILE A 118 -1.08 -5.78 3.60
CA ILE A 118 -1.72 -5.98 2.30
C ILE A 118 -0.69 -6.45 1.27
N LYS A 119 -1.07 -7.40 0.41
CA LYS A 119 -0.34 -7.78 -0.79
C LYS A 119 -1.09 -7.23 -2.01
N MET A 120 -0.43 -6.42 -2.80
CA MET A 120 -0.95 -5.87 -4.05
C MET A 120 -0.06 -6.25 -5.22
N ARG A 121 -0.69 -6.50 -6.36
CA ARG A 121 -0.01 -6.72 -7.62
C ARG A 121 -0.34 -5.57 -8.55
N PHE A 122 0.67 -4.84 -9.00
CA PHE A 122 0.54 -3.79 -10.00
C PHE A 122 0.98 -4.33 -11.36
N ASP A 123 0.22 -3.99 -12.40
CA ASP A 123 0.50 -4.44 -13.77
C ASP A 123 0.86 -3.28 -14.70
N THR A 124 0.33 -2.08 -14.44
CA THR A 124 0.51 -0.92 -15.32
C THR A 124 0.62 0.38 -14.56
N ILE A 125 1.48 1.28 -15.05
CA ILE A 125 1.59 2.66 -14.59
C ILE A 125 0.86 3.57 -15.58
N SER A 126 0.14 4.56 -15.07
CA SER A 126 -0.46 5.63 -15.89
C SER A 126 0.07 6.99 -15.43
N CYS A 127 0.69 7.74 -16.35
CA CYS A 127 1.19 9.09 -16.11
C CYS A 127 0.54 10.04 -17.14
N GLY A 128 -0.43 10.85 -16.70
CA GLY A 128 -1.29 11.60 -17.62
C GLY A 128 -1.99 10.65 -18.61
N TRP A 129 -1.81 10.89 -19.91
CA TRP A 129 -2.42 10.07 -20.97
C TRP A 129 -1.62 8.80 -21.31
N LYS A 130 -0.38 8.67 -20.83
CA LYS A 130 0.48 7.52 -21.15
C LYS A 130 0.24 6.38 -20.18
N ARG A 131 0.08 5.18 -20.71
CA ARG A 131 -0.01 3.93 -19.93
C ARG A 131 1.12 2.99 -20.33
N THR A 132 1.87 2.52 -19.34
CA THR A 132 3.03 1.65 -19.50
C THR A 132 2.80 0.35 -18.75
N LYS A 133 3.05 -0.80 -19.38
CA LYS A 133 3.06 -2.09 -18.69
C LYS A 133 4.34 -2.27 -17.90
N LEU A 134 4.26 -2.97 -16.76
CA LEU A 134 5.43 -3.39 -16.02
C LEU A 134 6.01 -4.65 -16.69
N TYR A 135 7.28 -4.58 -17.11
CA TYR A 135 7.92 -5.64 -17.91
C TYR A 135 8.90 -6.51 -17.11
N SER A 136 9.19 -6.17 -15.86
CA SER A 136 9.93 -7.00 -14.92
C SER A 136 9.02 -7.39 -13.76
N GLU A 137 9.11 -8.64 -13.32
CA GLU A 137 8.52 -9.05 -12.06
C GLU A 137 9.46 -8.69 -10.92
N THR A 138 9.00 -7.80 -10.04
CA THR A 138 9.74 -7.39 -8.85
C THR A 138 8.80 -7.59 -7.66
N SER A 139 9.26 -8.30 -6.64
CA SER A 139 8.52 -8.47 -5.39
C SER A 139 9.22 -7.71 -4.28
N VAL A 140 8.45 -6.90 -3.57
CA VAL A 140 8.89 -6.15 -2.40
C VAL A 140 8.08 -6.66 -1.22
N ASN A 141 8.75 -7.13 -0.19
CA ASN A 141 8.15 -7.41 1.11
C ASN A 141 8.72 -6.40 2.09
N PHE A 142 7.84 -5.61 2.68
CA PHE A 142 8.15 -4.63 3.70
C PHE A 142 7.34 -5.02 4.94
N ASP A 143 7.91 -5.94 5.72
CA ASP A 143 7.43 -6.18 7.07
C ASP A 143 8.24 -5.25 7.98
N ASP A 144 7.58 -4.27 8.60
CA ASP A 144 8.19 -3.35 9.59
C ASP A 144 8.67 -4.06 10.87
N THR A 145 8.90 -5.37 10.82
CA THR A 145 9.55 -6.20 11.84
C THR A 145 11.03 -6.42 11.56
N GLU A 146 11.60 -5.91 10.46
CA GLU A 146 13.06 -5.81 10.33
C GLU A 146 13.58 -4.63 11.18
N GLN A 147 13.47 -4.78 12.50
CA GLN A 147 14.47 -4.20 13.38
C GLN A 147 15.78 -4.94 13.10
N TYR A 148 16.70 -4.22 12.47
CA TYR A 148 18.09 -4.11 12.90
C TYR A 148 18.64 -5.27 13.73
N TYR A 149 19.32 -6.21 13.08
CA TYR A 149 20.42 -6.95 13.70
C TYR A 149 21.50 -7.24 12.65
N ASP A 150 22.53 -6.40 12.64
CA ASP A 150 23.93 -6.79 12.42
C ASP A 150 24.76 -6.19 13.55
#